data_AF-A0A8J6P8K9-F1
#
_entry.id   AF-A0A8J6P8K9-F1
#
_cell.length_a   1.000
_cell.length_b   1.000
_cell.length_c   1.000
_cell.angle_alpha   90.00
_cell.angle_beta   90.00
_cell.angle_gamma   90.00
#
_symmetry.space_group_name_H-M   'P 1'
#
loop_
_entity.id
_entity.type
_entity.pdbx_description
1 polymer ?
#
loop_
_entity_poly.entity_id
_entity_poly.type
_entity_poly.pdbx_seq_one_letter_code
_entity_poly.pdbx_strand_id
1 'polypeptide(L)'
;MNNKTGKIIGWVLTALVTIVFAASGLAKLAGGEAAAEIALGVGGTTNVMILGILELLIVVVFLIPKTAFVGLLLMIAYMGGAIAVHFINHQPLATVITIQVLIWATGFFRFPEWSNRLLSNKATE
;
A
#
# COMPACT_ATOMS: atom_id res chain seq x y z
N MET A 1 13.24 20.72 6.00
CA MET A 1 13.15 19.79 7.15
C MET A 1 14.55 19.37 7.57
N ASN A 2 14.81 19.20 8.87
CA ASN A 2 16.03 18.55 9.36
C ASN A 2 16.15 17.14 8.73
N ASN A 3 17.33 16.78 8.23
CA ASN A 3 17.59 15.49 7.59
C ASN A 3 17.24 14.28 8.50
N LYS A 4 17.28 14.47 9.83
CA LYS A 4 16.99 13.43 10.81
C LYS A 4 15.49 13.21 10.96
N THR A 5 14.73 14.29 11.09
CA THR A 5 13.27 14.24 11.26
C THR A 5 12.57 13.61 10.05
N GLY A 6 12.98 13.98 8.83
CA GLY A 6 12.42 13.39 7.61
C GLY A 6 12.69 11.89 7.48
N LYS A 7 13.89 11.44 7.85
CA LYS A 7 14.24 10.02 7.87
C LYS A 7 13.40 9.24 8.88
N ILE A 8 13.19 9.78 10.09
CA ILE A 8 12.36 9.13 11.11
C ILE A 8 10.92 8.98 10.61
N ILE A 9 10.33 10.05 10.06
CA ILE A 9 8.97 9.99 9.50
C ILE A 9 8.89 8.94 8.39
N GLY A 10 9.86 8.90 7.47
CA GLY A 10 9.92 7.91 6.40
C GLY A 10 9.93 6.47 6.93
N TRP A 11 10.72 6.18 7.97
CA TRP A 11 10.77 4.86 8.59
C TRP A 11 9.49 4.49 9.35
N VAL A 12 8.90 5.42 10.08
CA VAL A 12 7.62 5.20 10.79
C VAL A 12 6.51 4.89 9.79
N LEU A 13 6.39 5.67 8.71
CA LEU A 13 5.41 5.44 7.65
C LEU A 13 5.67 4.11 6.92
N THR A 14 6.93 3.78 6.65
CA THR A 14 7.33 2.50 6.07
C THR A 14 6.86 1.33 6.93
N ALA A 15 7.13 1.38 8.24
CA ALA A 15 6.68 0.34 9.17
C ALA A 15 5.15 0.24 9.18
N LEU A 16 4.46 1.38 9.25
CA LEU A 16 2.99 1.43 9.26
C LEU A 16 2.37 0.76 8.03
N VAL A 17 2.75 1.17 6.81
CA VAL A 17 2.17 0.61 5.59
C VAL A 17 2.53 -0.86 5.40
N THR A 18 3.74 -1.26 5.82
CA THR A 18 4.18 -2.66 5.79
C THR A 18 3.32 -3.51 6.73
N ILE A 19 3.09 -3.06 7.96
CA ILE A 19 2.26 -3.79 8.93
C ILE A 19 0.83 -3.91 8.42
N VAL A 20 0.24 -2.85 7.87
CA VAL A 20 -1.12 -2.90 7.33
C VAL A 20 -1.25 -3.93 6.22
N PHE A 21 -0.34 -3.93 5.23
CA PHE A 21 -0.37 -4.90 4.14
C PHE A 21 -0.07 -6.33 4.62
N ALA A 22 0.91 -6.50 5.51
CA ALA A 22 1.27 -7.81 6.03
C ALA A 22 0.13 -8.41 6.87
N ALA A 23 -0.48 -7.62 7.75
CA ALA A 23 -1.61 -8.05 8.56
C ALA A 23 -2.82 -8.39 7.68
N SER A 24 -3.11 -7.56 6.67
CA SER A 24 -4.17 -7.80 5.69
C SER A 24 -3.95 -9.12 4.93
N GLY A 25 -2.73 -9.33 4.41
CA GLY A 25 -2.40 -10.55 3.66
C GLY A 25 -2.46 -11.79 4.53
N LEU A 26 -1.90 -11.74 5.75
CA LEU A 26 -1.97 -12.84 6.71
C LEU A 26 -3.41 -13.15 7.11
N ALA A 27 -4.25 -12.14 7.34
CA ALA A 27 -5.67 -12.34 7.67
C ALA A 27 -6.43 -13.06 6.54
N LYS A 28 -6.18 -12.70 5.28
CA LYS A 28 -6.76 -13.38 4.12
C LYS A 28 -6.36 -14.85 4.02
N LEU A 29 -5.14 -15.19 4.43
CA LEU A 29 -4.64 -16.57 4.45
C LEU A 29 -5.11 -17.37 5.68
N ALA A 30 -5.29 -16.70 6.82
CA ALA A 30 -5.82 -17.32 8.03
C ALA A 30 -7.31 -17.68 7.90
N GLY A 31 -8.04 -17.00 7.02
CA GLY A 31 -9.46 -17.23 6.78
C GLY A 31 -10.35 -16.59 7.85
N GLY A 32 -11.46 -17.25 8.18
CA GLY A 32 -12.45 -16.75 9.13
C GLY A 32 -13.52 -15.85 8.51
N GLU A 33 -14.38 -15.28 9.34
CA GLU A 33 -15.57 -14.52 8.91
C GLU A 33 -15.21 -13.33 8.03
N ALA A 34 -14.17 -12.56 8.39
CA ALA A 34 -13.72 -11.41 7.61
C ALA A 34 -13.24 -11.81 6.19
N ALA A 35 -12.52 -12.93 6.06
CA ALA A 35 -12.08 -13.42 4.77
C ALA A 35 -13.25 -13.98 3.94
N ALA A 36 -14.23 -14.61 4.60
CA ALA A 36 -15.44 -15.09 3.95
C ALA A 36 -16.31 -13.94 3.41
N GLU A 37 -16.41 -12.83 4.14
CA GLU A 37 -17.12 -11.63 3.68
C GLU A 37 -16.46 -11.04 2.43
N ILE A 38 -15.13 -10.92 2.44
CA ILE A 38 -14.37 -10.45 1.27
C ILE A 38 -14.58 -11.39 0.08
N ALA A 39 -14.61 -12.71 0.31
CA ALA A 39 -14.79 -13.71 -0.75
C ALA A 39 -16.07 -13.50 -1.57
N LEU A 40 -17.15 -13.02 -0.94
CA LEU A 40 -18.40 -12.70 -1.62
C LEU A 40 -18.22 -11.59 -2.66
N GLY A 41 -17.37 -10.60 -2.38
CA GLY A 41 -17.13 -9.44 -3.24
C GLY A 41 -16.01 -9.61 -4.28
N VAL A 42 -15.22 -10.69 -4.20
CA VAL A 42 -14.05 -10.92 -5.09
C VAL A 42 -14.10 -12.23 -5.87
N GLY A 43 -15.22 -12.94 -5.85
CA GLY A 43 -15.42 -14.16 -6.65
C GLY A 43 -14.91 -15.45 -6.02
N GLY A 44 -14.86 -15.52 -4.68
CA GLY A 44 -14.62 -16.75 -3.91
C GLY A 44 -13.31 -16.77 -3.10
N THR A 45 -13.19 -17.81 -2.28
CA THR A 45 -12.09 -17.97 -1.31
C THR A 45 -10.72 -18.13 -1.96
N THR A 46 -10.65 -18.77 -3.13
CA THR A 46 -9.41 -18.87 -3.91
C THR A 46 -8.86 -17.49 -4.27
N ASN A 47 -9.72 -16.57 -4.71
CA ASN A 47 -9.31 -15.22 -5.06
C ASN A 47 -8.83 -14.44 -3.83
N VAL A 48 -9.48 -14.62 -2.67
CA VAL A 48 -9.03 -14.04 -1.40
C VAL A 48 -7.63 -14.52 -1.02
N MET A 49 -7.36 -15.82 -1.14
CA MET A 49 -6.03 -16.37 -0.86
C MET A 49 -4.97 -15.82 -1.82
N ILE A 50 -5.28 -15.73 -3.12
CA ILE A 50 -4.38 -15.14 -4.12
C ILE A 50 -4.08 -13.66 -3.78
N LEU A 51 -5.10 -12.88 -3.39
CA LEU A 51 -4.91 -11.50 -2.96
C LEU A 51 -4.03 -11.40 -1.71
N GLY A 52 -4.18 -12.33 -0.75
CA GLY A 52 -3.35 -12.38 0.44
C GLY A 52 -1.88 -12.69 0.13
N ILE A 53 -1.63 -13.67 -0.74
CA ILE A 53 -0.26 -13.98 -1.24
C ILE A 53 0.33 -12.76 -1.95
N LEU A 54 -0.46 -12.09 -2.80
CA LEU A 54 -0.03 -10.91 -3.53
C LEU A 54 0.37 -9.76 -2.58
N GLU A 55 -0.42 -9.48 -1.55
CA GLU A 55 -0.08 -8.47 -0.53
C GLU A 55 1.26 -8.78 0.15
N LEU A 56 1.49 -10.04 0.53
CA LEU A 56 2.74 -10.46 1.18
C LEU A 56 3.94 -10.37 0.23
N LEU A 57 3.78 -10.74 -1.03
CA LEU A 57 4.84 -10.58 -2.04
C LEU A 57 5.20 -9.09 -2.23
N ILE A 58 4.19 -8.22 -2.29
CA ILE A 58 4.41 -6.77 -2.38
C ILE A 58 5.18 -6.25 -1.16
N VAL A 59 4.84 -6.72 0.04
CA VAL A 59 5.55 -6.39 1.29
C VAL A 59 7.02 -6.81 1.21
N VAL A 60 7.30 -8.04 0.77
CA VAL A 60 8.68 -8.53 0.62
C VAL A 60 9.48 -7.64 -0.35
N VAL A 61 8.91 -7.33 -1.51
CA VAL A 61 9.54 -6.44 -2.50
C VAL A 61 9.77 -5.03 -1.94
N PHE A 62 8.84 -4.51 -1.13
CA PHE A 62 8.91 -3.18 -0.53
C PHE A 62 9.96 -3.07 0.61
N LEU A 63 10.20 -4.16 1.34
CA LEU A 63 11.17 -4.18 2.44
C LEU A 63 12.62 -4.27 1.94
N ILE A 64 12.87 -4.95 0.81
CA ILE A 64 14.21 -5.07 0.23
C ILE A 64 14.66 -3.70 -0.32
N PRO A 65 15.75 -3.09 0.21
CA PRO A 65 16.13 -1.72 -0.15
C PRO A 65 16.34 -1.48 -1.66
N LYS A 66 16.87 -2.50 -2.37
CA LYS A 66 17.13 -2.42 -3.81
C LYS A 66 15.86 -2.40 -4.67
N THR A 67 14.75 -2.93 -4.16
CA THR A 67 13.47 -3.04 -4.87
C THR A 67 12.35 -2.23 -4.20
N ALA A 68 12.67 -1.51 -3.12
CA ALA A 68 11.68 -0.83 -2.29
C ALA A 68 10.80 0.16 -3.09
N PHE A 69 11.38 0.84 -4.08
CA PHE A 69 10.62 1.74 -4.94
C PHE A 69 9.64 0.99 -5.85
N VAL A 70 10.01 -0.20 -6.37
CA VAL A 70 9.08 -1.07 -7.11
C VAL A 70 7.95 -1.53 -6.18
N GLY A 71 8.28 -1.94 -4.95
CA GLY A 71 7.29 -2.31 -3.94
C GLY A 71 6.30 -1.18 -3.64
N LEU A 72 6.77 0.07 -3.58
CA LEU A 72 5.91 1.24 -3.42
C LEU A 72 4.90 1.36 -4.57
N LEU A 73 5.38 1.25 -5.82
CA LEU A 73 4.50 1.34 -7.00
C LEU A 73 3.49 0.20 -7.03
N LEU A 74 3.88 -1.00 -6.63
CA LEU A 74 2.97 -2.14 -6.50
C LEU A 74 1.91 -1.91 -5.42
N MET A 75 2.27 -1.34 -4.27
CA MET A 75 1.31 -0.96 -3.23
C MET A 75 0.29 0.07 -3.76
N ILE A 76 0.74 1.07 -4.52
CA ILE A 76 -0.14 2.06 -5.16
C ILE A 76 -1.09 1.38 -6.17
N ALA A 77 -0.57 0.50 -7.02
CA ALA A 77 -1.38 -0.21 -8.01
C ALA A 77 -2.42 -1.14 -7.35
N TYR A 78 -2.01 -1.90 -6.33
CA TYR A 78 -2.89 -2.78 -5.57
C TYR A 78 -4.03 -1.99 -4.91
N MET A 79 -3.70 -0.86 -4.28
CA MET A 79 -4.70 -0.05 -3.59
C MET A 79 -5.65 0.67 -4.54
N GLY A 80 -5.19 1.09 -5.73
CA GLY A 80 -6.10 1.54 -6.79
C GLY A 80 -7.14 0.48 -7.17
N GLY A 81 -6.72 -0.78 -7.29
CA GLY A 81 -7.63 -1.91 -7.52
C GLY A 81 -8.61 -2.14 -6.37
N ALA A 82 -8.13 -2.11 -5.13
CA ALA A 82 -8.97 -2.27 -3.95
C ALA A 82 -10.02 -1.15 -3.80
N ILE A 83 -9.67 0.10 -4.14
CA ILE A 83 -10.63 1.21 -4.17
C ILE A 83 -11.75 0.92 -5.18
N ALA A 84 -11.41 0.45 -6.38
CA ALA A 84 -12.40 0.10 -7.39
C ALA A 84 -13.32 -1.04 -6.92
N VAL A 85 -12.77 -2.09 -6.29
CA VAL A 85 -13.54 -3.20 -5.72
C VAL A 85 -14.49 -2.73 -4.61
N HIS A 86 -14.01 -1.91 -3.66
CA HIS A 86 -14.88 -1.37 -2.62
C HIS A 86 -16.01 -0.50 -3.21
N PHE A 87 -15.71 0.28 -4.25
CA PHE A 87 -16.70 1.13 -4.90
C PHE A 87 -17.83 0.31 -5.54
N ILE A 88 -17.50 -0.73 -6.33
CA ILE A 88 -18.51 -1.56 -6.99
C ILE A 88 -19.30 -2.42 -5.99
N ASN A 89 -18.70 -2.77 -4.86
CA ASN A 89 -19.34 -3.55 -3.80
C ASN A 89 -20.07 -2.67 -2.76
N HIS A 90 -20.19 -1.36 -2.99
CA HIS A 90 -20.83 -0.40 -2.08
C HIS A 90 -20.25 -0.40 -0.66
N GLN A 91 -18.96 -0.72 -0.53
CA GLN A 91 -18.24 -0.74 0.74
C GLN A 91 -17.64 0.63 1.07
N PRO A 92 -17.39 0.94 2.37
CA PRO A 92 -16.79 2.21 2.76
C PRO A 92 -15.42 2.45 2.12
N LEU A 93 -15.26 3.63 1.50
CA LEU A 93 -14.01 4.01 0.82
C LEU A 93 -12.98 4.69 1.72
N ALA A 94 -13.41 5.22 2.87
CA ALA A 94 -12.56 6.04 3.74
C ALA A 94 -11.26 5.32 4.15
N THR A 95 -11.35 4.04 4.52
CA THR A 95 -10.20 3.25 4.95
C THR A 95 -9.19 3.03 3.82
N VAL A 96 -9.65 2.60 2.64
CA VAL A 96 -8.75 2.31 1.50
C VAL A 96 -8.12 3.58 0.92
N ILE A 97 -8.86 4.70 0.89
CA ILE A 97 -8.32 6.00 0.50
C ILE A 97 -7.27 6.46 1.51
N THR A 98 -7.52 6.30 2.82
CA THR A 98 -6.55 6.68 3.86
C THR A 98 -5.25 5.89 3.72
N ILE A 99 -5.33 4.57 3.53
CA ILE A 99 -4.14 3.74 3.30
C ILE A 99 -3.41 4.18 2.02
N GLN A 100 -4.13 4.45 0.93
CA GLN A 100 -3.56 4.95 -0.31
C GLN A 100 -2.78 6.27 -0.10
N VAL A 101 -3.34 7.21 0.67
CA VAL A 101 -2.67 8.48 1.02
C VAL A 101 -1.42 8.23 1.86
N LEU A 102 -1.47 7.31 2.83
CA LEU A 102 -0.30 6.94 3.64
C LEU A 102 0.82 6.32 2.81
N ILE A 103 0.49 5.51 1.79
CA ILE A 103 1.48 4.96 0.85
C ILE A 103 2.16 6.10 0.07
N TRP A 104 1.39 7.06 -0.45
CA TRP A 104 1.95 8.23 -1.13
C TRP A 104 2.85 9.04 -0.22
N ALA A 105 2.41 9.32 1.01
CA ALA A 105 3.23 10.00 2.01
C ALA A 105 4.53 9.23 2.29
N THR A 106 4.45 7.90 2.42
CA THR A 106 5.62 7.03 2.59
C THR A 106 6.59 7.20 1.42
N GLY A 107 6.09 7.24 0.18
CA GLY A 107 6.88 7.53 -1.01
C GLY A 107 7.62 8.85 -0.91
N PHE A 108 6.92 9.93 -0.51
CA PHE A 108 7.50 11.27 -0.40
C PHE A 108 8.63 11.36 0.64
N PHE A 109 8.52 10.64 1.76
CA PHE A 109 9.53 10.68 2.83
C PHE A 109 10.65 9.64 2.65
N ARG A 110 10.35 8.47 2.07
CA ARG A 110 11.32 7.39 1.88
C ARG A 110 12.19 7.58 0.64
N PHE A 111 11.67 8.20 -0.42
CA PHE A 111 12.37 8.38 -1.71
C PHE A 111 12.44 9.87 -2.09
N PRO A 112 13.47 10.61 -1.65
CA PRO A 112 13.59 12.05 -1.93
C PRO A 112 13.60 12.38 -3.42
N GLU A 113 14.17 11.51 -4.27
CA GLU A 113 14.19 11.70 -5.72
C GLU A 113 12.79 11.71 -6.35
N TRP A 114 11.88 10.88 -5.83
CA TRP A 114 10.48 10.85 -6.26
C TRP A 114 9.79 12.18 -5.95
N SER A 115 9.96 12.66 -4.72
CA SER A 115 9.45 13.95 -4.26
C SER A 115 9.99 15.10 -5.09
N ASN A 116 11.30 15.12 -5.32
CA ASN A 116 11.95 16.14 -6.12
C ASN A 116 11.42 16.14 -7.56
N ARG A 117 11.17 14.97 -8.16
CA ARG A 117 10.63 14.90 -9.53
C ARG A 117 9.20 15.41 -9.63
N LEU A 118 8.34 15.10 -8.66
CA LEU A 118 6.92 15.51 -8.69
C LEU A 118 6.70 16.95 -8.26
N LEU A 119 7.53 17.47 -7.36
CA LEU A 119 7.43 18.82 -6.83
C LEU A 119 8.39 19.81 -7.52
N SER A 120 9.26 19.34 -8.40
CA SER A 120 10.09 20.23 -9.23
C SER A 120 9.18 21.02 -10.17
N ASN A 121 8.95 22.29 -9.83
CA ASN A 121 8.50 23.28 -10.78
C ASN A 121 9.58 23.43 -11.86
N LYS A 122 9.36 22.85 -13.03
CA LYS A 122 9.90 23.41 -14.27
C LYS A 122 9.19 24.74 -14.54
N ALA A 123 9.53 25.77 -13.77
CA ALA A 123 9.12 27.15 -14.00
C ALA A 123 10.37 28.02 -14.11
N THR A 124 11.27 27.64 -15.02
CA THR A 124 12.33 28.50 -15.56
C THR A 124 12.67 27.96 -16.94
N GLU A 125 11.98 28.47 -17.95
CA GLU A 125 12.52 28.85 -19.27
C GLU A 125 11.45 29.66 -20.02
#